data_AF-A0A945Y9D6-F1
#
_entry.id   AF-A0A945Y9D6-F1
#
_cell.length_a   1.000
_cell.length_b   1.000
_cell.length_c   1.000
_cell.angle_alpha   90.00
_cell.angle_beta   90.00
_cell.angle_gamma   90.00
#
_symmetry.space_group_name_H-M   'P 1'
#
loop_
_entity.id
_entity.type
_entity.pdbx_description
1 polymer ?
#
loop_
_entity_poly.entity_id
_entity_poly.type
_entity_poly.pdbx_seq_one_letter_code
_entity_poly.pdbx_strand_id
1 'polypeptide(L)'
;MISGIGTLRAQLLAPLAMLVLLSLNTSIASAQATITPNYKDADIQQIIEAVSAVTGKNFVLDPRVKAQVTMLSSSPMSPDAFYEAFLSILQVYGFVAIPSGDIIKILPDANARQMPGWEGREDGRDDDIVTRVVVVNNVSAAQLVPILR
;
A
#
# COMPACT_ATOMS: atom_id res chain seq x y z
N MET A 1 15.44 19.98 -78.37
CA MET A 1 15.01 18.58 -78.47
C MET A 1 15.70 17.79 -77.37
N ILE A 2 14.90 17.24 -76.42
CA ILE A 2 15.05 15.95 -75.71
C ILE A 2 16.38 15.74 -74.93
N SER A 3 16.53 15.40 -73.65
CA SER A 3 15.76 14.65 -72.63
C SER A 3 16.49 14.89 -71.28
N GLY A 4 15.83 15.17 -70.15
CA GLY A 4 15.36 14.16 -69.17
C GLY A 4 16.24 14.20 -67.90
N ILE A 5 15.91 14.98 -66.85
CA ILE A 5 14.93 14.72 -65.77
C ILE A 5 14.99 13.27 -65.27
N GLY A 6 15.72 13.03 -64.18
CA GLY A 6 15.85 11.67 -63.64
C GLY A 6 16.58 11.51 -62.30
N THR A 7 16.44 12.42 -61.33
CA THR A 7 17.01 12.21 -59.97
C THR A 7 16.13 12.71 -58.81
N LEU A 8 14.81 12.87 -59.00
CA LEU A 8 13.90 13.25 -57.90
C LEU A 8 12.65 12.35 -57.84
N ARG A 9 12.83 11.06 -57.55
CA ARG A 9 11.70 10.15 -57.22
C ARG A 9 12.00 9.13 -56.12
N ALA A 10 13.00 9.38 -55.27
CA ALA A 10 13.40 8.40 -54.25
C ALA A 10 13.40 8.91 -52.79
N GLN A 11 12.92 10.13 -52.50
CA GLN A 11 13.02 10.71 -51.15
C GLN A 11 11.70 11.09 -50.47
N LEU A 12 10.54 10.67 -50.99
CA LEU A 12 9.23 11.11 -50.45
C LEU A 12 8.33 10.00 -49.88
N LEU A 13 8.80 8.75 -49.85
CA LEU A 13 8.02 7.60 -49.33
C LEU A 13 8.36 7.21 -47.89
N ALA A 14 9.39 7.79 -47.28
CA ALA A 14 9.87 7.41 -45.95
C ALA A 14 9.07 7.95 -44.73
N PRO A 15 8.36 9.11 -44.75
CA PRO A 15 7.78 9.62 -43.50
C PRO A 15 6.40 9.04 -43.17
N LEU A 16 5.67 8.42 -44.13
CA LEU A 16 4.34 7.87 -43.83
C LEU A 16 4.38 6.54 -43.06
N ALA A 17 5.41 5.71 -43.26
CA ALA A 17 5.55 4.45 -42.53
C ALA A 17 5.95 4.66 -41.05
N MET A 18 6.55 5.81 -40.73
CA MET A 18 7.04 6.16 -39.40
C MET A 18 6.06 7.01 -38.58
N LEU A 19 4.78 7.07 -38.99
CA LEU A 19 3.71 7.62 -38.14
C LEU A 19 2.71 6.54 -37.69
N VAL A 20 2.73 5.35 -38.30
CA VAL A 20 1.81 4.25 -37.99
C VAL A 20 2.34 3.34 -36.86
N LEU A 21 3.65 3.41 -36.56
CA LEU A 21 4.29 2.61 -35.51
C LEU A 21 4.22 3.21 -34.09
N LEU A 22 3.63 4.40 -33.91
CA LEU A 22 3.58 5.10 -32.61
C LEU A 22 2.17 5.15 -31.97
N SER A 23 1.22 4.33 -32.43
CA SER A 23 -0.18 4.40 -31.98
C SER A 23 -0.65 3.19 -31.16
N LEU A 24 0.24 2.32 -30.70
CA LEU A 24 -0.12 1.14 -29.90
C LEU A 24 0.31 1.27 -28.43
N ASN A 25 0.11 2.44 -27.83
CA ASN A 25 0.11 2.57 -26.37
C ASN A 25 -1.31 2.30 -25.86
N THR A 26 -1.79 1.07 -26.03
CA THR A 26 -3.04 0.62 -25.44
C THR A 26 -2.80 0.49 -23.95
N SER A 27 -3.15 1.52 -23.18
CA SER A 27 -3.23 1.43 -21.73
C SER A 27 -4.27 0.36 -21.38
N ILE A 28 -3.79 -0.84 -21.04
CA ILE A 28 -4.63 -1.91 -20.52
C ILE A 28 -5.07 -1.45 -19.13
N ALA A 29 -6.28 -0.87 -19.05
CA ALA A 29 -6.94 -0.65 -17.77
C ALA A 29 -7.20 -2.03 -17.17
N SER A 30 -6.38 -2.43 -16.21
CA SER A 30 -6.62 -3.62 -15.41
C SER A 30 -7.94 -3.42 -14.65
N ALA A 31 -8.97 -4.17 -15.05
CA ALA A 31 -10.19 -4.26 -14.28
C ALA A 31 -9.85 -4.91 -12.93
N GLN A 32 -9.53 -4.09 -11.93
CA GLN A 32 -9.26 -4.55 -10.57
C GLN A 32 -10.57 -5.13 -10.02
N ALA A 33 -10.53 -6.40 -9.63
CA ALA A 33 -11.68 -7.08 -9.03
C ALA A 33 -12.10 -6.33 -7.77
N THR A 34 -13.27 -5.69 -7.81
CA THR A 34 -13.83 -4.97 -6.67
C THR A 34 -14.71 -5.90 -5.85
N ILE A 35 -14.65 -5.72 -4.52
CA ILE A 35 -15.28 -6.60 -3.54
C ILE A 35 -16.10 -5.70 -2.63
N THR A 36 -17.32 -6.11 -2.29
CA THR A 36 -18.14 -5.39 -1.32
C THR A 36 -18.26 -6.23 -0.06
N PRO A 37 -17.29 -6.13 0.86
CA PRO A 37 -17.31 -6.91 2.10
C PRO A 37 -18.46 -6.44 3.00
N ASN A 38 -19.23 -7.40 3.51
CA ASN A 38 -20.25 -7.19 4.52
C ASN A 38 -20.18 -8.34 5.52
N TYR A 39 -19.63 -8.03 6.69
CA TYR A 39 -19.44 -8.99 7.78
C TYR A 39 -20.22 -8.51 8.99
N LYS A 40 -21.05 -9.38 9.55
CA LYS A 40 -21.84 -9.11 10.74
C LYS A 40 -21.59 -10.20 11.77
N ASP A 41 -21.09 -9.81 12.93
CA ASP A 41 -20.75 -10.73 14.03
C ASP A 41 -19.89 -11.92 13.57
N ALA A 42 -19.00 -11.68 12.60
CA ALA A 42 -18.16 -12.70 12.00
C ALA A 42 -16.90 -12.92 12.84
N ASP A 43 -16.42 -14.17 12.90
CA ASP A 43 -15.12 -14.45 13.51
C ASP A 43 -14.02 -13.76 12.69
N ILE A 44 -13.08 -13.09 13.37
CA ILE A 44 -11.94 -12.42 12.74
C ILE A 44 -11.15 -13.36 11.82
N GLN A 45 -11.11 -14.66 12.12
CA GLN A 45 -10.48 -15.68 11.27
C GLN A 45 -11.13 -15.77 9.89
N GLN A 46 -12.45 -15.64 9.80
CA GLN A 46 -13.17 -15.64 8.51
C GLN A 46 -12.80 -14.43 7.65
N ILE A 47 -12.56 -13.28 8.29
CA ILE A 47 -12.09 -12.08 7.59
C ILE A 47 -10.64 -12.28 7.11
N ILE A 48 -9.78 -12.86 7.94
CA ILE A 48 -8.38 -13.16 7.58
C ILE A 48 -8.32 -14.12 6.37
N GLU A 49 -9.14 -15.16 6.36
CA GLU A 49 -9.25 -16.10 5.24
C GLU A 49 -9.68 -15.39 3.95
N ALA A 50 -10.70 -14.52 4.02
CA ALA A 50 -11.16 -13.76 2.88
C ALA A 50 -10.08 -12.81 2.35
N VAL A 51 -9.37 -12.12 3.24
CA VAL A 51 -8.25 -11.24 2.88
C VAL A 51 -7.11 -12.06 2.25
N SER A 52 -6.81 -13.25 2.77
CA SER A 52 -5.81 -14.15 2.19
C SER A 52 -6.17 -14.56 0.77
N ALA A 53 -7.42 -14.98 0.55
CA ALA A 53 -7.90 -15.40 -0.77
C ALA A 53 -7.86 -14.26 -1.80
N VAL A 54 -8.17 -13.04 -1.37
CA VAL A 54 -8.22 -11.84 -2.21
C VAL A 54 -6.83 -11.28 -2.51
N THR A 55 -5.97 -11.21 -1.50
CA THR A 55 -4.65 -10.56 -1.61
C THR A 55 -3.52 -11.51 -1.98
N GLY A 56 -3.75 -12.83 -1.88
CA GLY A 56 -2.74 -13.87 -2.06
C GLY A 56 -1.68 -13.91 -0.95
N LYS A 57 -1.91 -13.21 0.18
CA LYS A 57 -0.97 -13.15 1.30
C LYS A 57 -1.16 -14.35 2.24
N ASN A 58 -0.05 -14.85 2.77
CA ASN A 58 -0.04 -15.93 3.75
C ASN A 58 -0.05 -15.36 5.17
N PHE A 59 -0.94 -15.87 6.03
CA PHE A 59 -1.06 -15.43 7.42
C PHE A 59 -0.75 -16.57 8.40
N VAL A 60 -0.08 -16.23 9.51
CA VAL A 60 0.09 -17.11 10.67
C VAL A 60 -0.52 -16.42 11.88
N LEU A 61 -1.47 -17.08 12.54
CA LEU A 61 -2.26 -16.50 13.62
C LEU A 61 -1.77 -17.03 14.98
N ASP A 62 -1.64 -16.13 15.95
CA ASP A 62 -1.53 -16.54 17.35
C ASP A 62 -2.87 -17.11 17.84
N PRO A 63 -2.90 -18.20 18.62
CA PRO A 63 -4.14 -18.80 19.13
C PRO A 63 -5.04 -17.86 19.95
N ARG A 64 -4.50 -16.74 20.43
CA ARG A 64 -5.21 -15.70 21.19
C ARG A 64 -5.95 -14.70 20.31
N VAL A 65 -5.75 -14.74 18.98
CA VAL A 65 -6.45 -13.89 18.01
C VAL A 65 -7.86 -14.43 17.80
N LYS A 66 -8.77 -14.02 18.69
CA LYS A 66 -10.19 -14.40 18.66
C LYS A 66 -11.03 -13.18 18.99
N ALA A 67 -11.89 -12.77 18.06
CA ALA A 67 -12.81 -11.66 18.23
C ALA A 67 -13.98 -11.78 17.25
N GLN A 68 -15.14 -11.24 17.66
CA GLN A 68 -16.29 -11.06 16.79
C GLN A 68 -16.25 -9.66 16.19
N VAL A 69 -16.29 -9.60 14.86
CA VAL A 69 -16.08 -8.39 14.07
C VAL A 69 -17.29 -8.10 13.21
N THR A 70 -17.64 -6.82 13.14
CA THR A 70 -18.63 -6.31 12.21
C THR A 70 -17.97 -5.27 11.30
N MET A 71 -17.99 -5.52 9.99
CA MET A 71 -17.51 -4.60 8.95
C MET A 71 -18.66 -4.35 7.98
N LEU A 72 -19.08 -3.09 7.89
CA LEU A 72 -20.08 -2.65 6.94
C LEU A 72 -19.42 -1.77 5.87
N SER A 73 -19.44 -2.22 4.62
CA SER A 73 -19.04 -1.39 3.48
C SER A 73 -20.24 -0.97 2.65
N SER A 74 -20.34 0.33 2.37
CA SER A 74 -21.36 0.91 1.48
C SER A 74 -20.92 0.95 0.01
N SER A 75 -19.63 0.71 -0.27
CA SER A 75 -19.05 0.81 -1.61
C SER A 75 -18.16 -0.39 -1.93
N PRO A 76 -18.06 -0.80 -3.21
CA PRO A 76 -17.06 -1.76 -3.65
C PRO A 76 -15.65 -1.22 -3.39
N MET A 77 -14.75 -2.07 -2.91
CA MET A 77 -13.35 -1.74 -2.61
C MET A 77 -12.40 -2.66 -3.38
N SER A 78 -11.20 -2.15 -3.70
CA SER A 78 -10.13 -2.95 -4.30
C SER A 78 -9.52 -3.93 -3.27
N PRO A 79 -8.79 -4.97 -3.70
CA PRO A 79 -8.07 -5.88 -2.81
C PRO A 79 -7.15 -5.16 -1.81
N ASP A 80 -6.46 -4.11 -2.28
CA ASP A 80 -5.57 -3.30 -1.44
C ASP A 80 -6.37 -2.50 -0.41
N ALA A 81 -7.47 -1.87 -0.81
CA ALA A 81 -8.34 -1.14 0.11
C ALA A 81 -8.99 -2.07 1.14
N PHE A 82 -9.32 -3.30 0.76
CA PHE A 82 -9.81 -4.32 1.69
C PHE A 82 -8.75 -4.74 2.70
N TYR A 83 -7.48 -4.87 2.26
CA TYR A 83 -6.36 -5.14 3.17
C TYR A 83 -6.16 -4.01 4.19
N GLU A 84 -6.22 -2.74 3.77
CA GLU A 84 -6.11 -1.60 4.69
C GLU A 84 -7.27 -1.53 5.69
N ALA A 85 -8.50 -1.82 5.24
CA ALA A 85 -9.66 -1.93 6.12
C ALA A 85 -9.48 -3.07 7.14
N PHE A 86 -8.90 -4.19 6.72
CA PHE A 86 -8.56 -5.30 7.60
C PHE A 86 -7.51 -4.92 8.65
N LEU A 87 -6.43 -4.20 8.27
CA LEU A 87 -5.44 -3.70 9.25
C LEU A 87 -6.09 -2.77 10.28
N SER A 88 -7.04 -1.94 9.85
CA SER A 88 -7.80 -1.06 10.75
C SER A 88 -8.65 -1.86 11.75
N ILE A 89 -9.26 -2.96 11.32
CA ILE A 89 -9.97 -3.88 12.22
C ILE A 89 -9.01 -4.48 13.25
N LEU A 90 -7.84 -4.98 12.82
CA LEU A 90 -6.86 -5.54 13.75
C LEU A 90 -6.54 -4.53 14.86
N GLN A 91 -6.29 -3.27 14.49
CA GLN A 91 -5.98 -2.20 15.43
C GLN A 91 -7.11 -1.95 16.45
N VAL A 92 -8.38 -1.93 16.01
CA VAL A 92 -9.54 -1.73 16.91
C VAL A 92 -9.65 -2.83 17.96
N TYR A 93 -9.32 -4.07 17.60
CA TYR A 93 -9.39 -5.22 18.50
C TYR A 93 -8.06 -5.49 19.24
N GLY A 94 -7.05 -4.62 19.10
CA GLY A 94 -5.77 -4.76 19.80
C GLY A 94 -4.89 -5.87 19.23
N PHE A 95 -4.98 -6.13 17.92
CA PHE A 95 -4.12 -7.03 17.17
C PHE A 95 -3.25 -6.24 16.20
N VAL A 96 -2.15 -6.87 15.78
CA VAL A 96 -1.22 -6.31 14.80
C VAL A 96 -0.85 -7.36 13.76
N ALA A 97 -0.57 -6.89 12.54
CA ALA A 97 0.00 -7.69 11.47
C ALA A 97 1.48 -7.35 11.31
N ILE A 98 2.36 -8.33 11.50
CA ILE A 98 3.82 -8.16 11.40
C ILE A 98 4.33 -8.95 10.19
N PRO A 99 4.87 -8.28 9.14
CA PRO A 99 5.50 -8.98 8.04
C PRO A 99 6.77 -9.71 8.51
N SER A 100 6.94 -10.95 8.08
CA SER A 100 8.09 -11.82 8.39
C SER A 100 8.44 -12.64 7.15
N GLY A 101 9.23 -12.04 6.25
CA GLY A 101 9.51 -12.64 4.93
C GLY A 101 8.24 -12.70 4.09
N ASP A 102 7.92 -13.90 3.58
CA ASP A 102 6.75 -14.16 2.72
C ASP A 102 5.43 -14.39 3.49
N ILE A 103 5.47 -14.27 4.83
CA ILE A 103 4.34 -14.55 5.71
C ILE A 103 4.07 -13.35 6.61
N ILE A 104 2.80 -13.10 6.92
CA ILE A 104 2.37 -12.08 7.87
C ILE A 104 1.87 -12.74 9.15
N LYS A 105 2.45 -12.37 10.29
CA LYS A 105 2.05 -12.90 11.60
C LYS A 105 1.02 -11.97 12.23
N ILE A 106 -0.09 -12.51 12.72
CA ILE A 106 -1.11 -11.75 13.44
C ILE A 106 -1.00 -12.08 14.93
N LEU A 107 -0.71 -11.06 15.74
CA LEU A 107 -0.43 -11.19 17.17
C LEU A 107 -1.22 -10.13 17.96
N PRO A 108 -1.49 -10.33 19.26
CA PRO A 108 -1.94 -9.26 20.14
C PRO A 108 -0.91 -8.11 20.25
N ASP A 109 -1.37 -6.85 20.30
CA ASP A 109 -0.52 -5.65 20.40
C ASP A 109 0.45 -5.68 21.59
N ALA A 110 0.03 -6.31 22.70
CA ALA A 110 0.90 -6.52 23.87
C ALA A 110 2.21 -7.27 23.53
N ASN A 111 2.18 -8.18 22.55
CA ASN A 111 3.35 -8.92 22.09
C ASN A 111 4.15 -8.13 21.03
N ALA A 112 3.51 -7.22 20.29
CA ALA A 112 4.14 -6.41 19.25
C ALA A 112 5.22 -5.50 19.83
N ARG A 113 4.93 -4.87 20.97
CA ARG A 113 5.85 -3.97 21.70
C ARG A 113 7.10 -4.68 22.24
N GLN A 114 7.07 -6.00 22.33
CA GLN A 114 8.19 -6.81 22.81
C GLN A 114 9.07 -7.34 21.67
N MET A 115 8.66 -7.13 20.42
CA MET A 115 9.38 -7.63 19.24
C MET A 115 10.45 -6.63 18.78
N PRO A 116 11.70 -7.07 18.54
CA PRO A 116 12.73 -6.21 17.96
C PRO A 116 12.32 -5.75 16.55
N GLY A 117 12.27 -4.44 16.29
CA GLY A 117 11.95 -3.87 14.98
C GLY A 117 10.51 -3.41 14.77
N TRP A 118 9.69 -3.33 15.82
CA TRP A 118 8.38 -2.66 15.76
C TRP A 118 8.56 -1.14 15.74
N GLU A 119 8.69 -0.57 14.53
CA GLU A 119 8.45 0.85 14.31
C GLU A 119 6.94 1.03 14.13
N GLY A 120 6.24 1.30 15.23
CA GLY A 120 4.83 1.65 15.19
C GLY A 120 4.64 2.77 14.18
N ARG A 121 3.75 2.57 13.21
CA ARG A 121 3.37 3.61 12.26
C ARG A 121 2.61 4.70 13.03
N GLU A 122 3.35 5.63 13.62
CA GLU A 122 2.88 6.86 14.23
C GLU A 122 2.51 7.85 13.12
N ASP A 123 1.43 7.58 12.38
CA ASP A 123 0.73 8.63 11.63
C ASP A 123 -0.20 9.35 12.62
N GLY A 124 0.16 10.60 12.89
CA GLY A 124 -0.34 11.47 13.95
C GLY A 124 -1.83 11.38 14.28
N ARG A 125 -2.10 11.11 15.56
CA ARG A 125 -3.26 11.63 16.28
C ARG A 125 -2.74 12.58 17.36
N ASP A 126 -3.40 13.73 17.45
CA ASP A 126 -2.96 15.00 18.02
C ASP A 126 -2.71 15.04 19.55
N ASP A 127 -2.47 13.92 20.24
CA ASP A 127 -2.39 13.95 21.72
C ASP A 127 -1.42 12.96 22.39
N ASP A 128 -0.39 12.47 21.68
CA ASP A 128 0.65 11.66 22.31
C ASP A 128 1.92 12.48 22.60
N ILE A 129 2.35 12.47 23.87
CA ILE A 129 3.62 13.03 24.32
C ILE A 129 4.76 12.17 23.74
N VAL A 130 5.34 12.61 22.64
CA VAL A 130 6.50 11.97 21.99
C VAL A 130 7.82 12.55 22.54
N THR A 131 8.68 11.68 23.08
CA THR A 131 10.06 12.03 23.41
C THR A 131 10.96 11.72 22.22
N ARG A 132 11.38 12.75 21.48
CA ARG A 132 12.29 12.61 20.33
C ARG A 132 13.70 13.05 20.72
N VAL A 133 14.67 12.16 20.57
CA VAL A 133 16.10 12.51 20.71
C VAL A 133 16.65 12.86 19.33
N VAL A 134 17.02 14.13 19.14
CA VAL A 134 17.67 14.61 17.92
C VAL A 134 19.16 14.70 18.17
N VAL A 135 19.96 13.93 17.42
CA VAL A 135 21.42 14.02 17.48
C VAL A 135 21.89 15.12 16.52
N VAL A 136 22.35 16.24 17.08
CA VAL A 136 22.82 17.39 16.31
C VAL A 136 24.27 17.15 15.88
N ASN A 137 24.48 16.85 14.60
CA ASN A 137 25.80 16.50 14.07
C ASN A 137 26.67 17.67 13.62
N ASN A 138 26.35 18.95 13.92
CA ASN A 138 27.33 20.02 13.65
C ASN A 138 27.17 21.38 14.38
N VAL A 139 26.51 21.51 15.53
CA VAL A 139 26.62 22.75 16.33
C VAL A 139 26.20 22.55 17.78
N SER A 140 26.89 23.24 18.70
CA SER A 140 26.67 23.18 20.16
C SER A 140 25.22 23.52 20.54
N ALA A 141 24.52 22.57 21.17
CA ALA A 141 23.11 22.65 21.57
C ALA A 141 22.78 23.71 22.64
N ALA A 142 23.75 24.51 23.09
CA ALA A 142 23.59 25.48 24.16
C ALA A 142 22.97 26.83 23.72
N GLN A 143 22.73 27.07 22.43
CA GLN A 143 22.31 28.40 21.93
C GLN A 143 20.84 28.50 21.44
N LEU A 144 20.06 27.42 21.44
CA LEU A 144 18.68 27.44 20.91
C LEU A 144 17.57 27.59 21.97
N VAL A 145 17.93 27.70 23.25
CA VAL A 145 16.97 27.89 24.36
C VAL A 145 16.08 29.15 24.25
N PRO A 146 16.49 30.28 23.64
CA PRO A 146 15.67 31.50 23.70
C PRO A 146 14.45 31.58 22.77
N ILE A 147 14.28 30.66 21.81
CA ILE A 147 13.29 30.82 20.71
C ILE A 147 12.01 29.97 20.92
N LEU A 148 11.97 29.12 21.94
CA LEU A 148 10.81 28.26 22.25
C LEU A 148 10.19 28.62 23.61
N ARG A 149 9.78 29.87 23.77
CA ARG A 149 8.86 30.29 24.83
C ARG A 149 7.56 30.71 24.20
#